data_AF-A0A6G1RTM4-F1
#
_entry.id   AF-A0A6G1RTM4-F1
#
_cell.length_a   1.000
_cell.length_b   1.000
_cell.length_c   1.000
_cell.angle_alpha   90.00
_cell.angle_beta   90.00
_cell.angle_gamma   90.00
#
_symmetry.space_group_name_H-M   'P 1'
#
loop_
_entity.id
_entity.type
_entity.pdbx_description
1 polymer ?
#
loop_
_entity_poly.entity_id
_entity_poly.type
_entity_poly.pdbx_seq_one_letter_code
_entity_poly.pdbx_strand_id
1 'polypeptide(L)'
;KTCMEGFVELRQRAQVAVLTTDPIPVAKYLTSQFYSLNYSLRQRMDILDVLVLAAQELSYPKSHGKIKNSGAKKPCIQLLSGSDSSKDWRRIVDERIKSKTRRFATGQSQVELASGPNEFNSVAGHFFFPLIQQFDRPLTTFDLLGEDHFVLGRLVHTLAVLMYLAVNTMAAAAMGKALLEFLWALRFHTDSYVRQGLLSCISSVLLSVPTERLLEDMTEELLEVQSWLGGEMWGCQLVFFQVAIQSLFSVSSVVRVTVISSGVHQQFGRNSSPPCCTDC
;
A
#
# COMPACT_ATOMS: atom_id res chain seq x y z
N LYS A 1 -7.76 -26.80 -17.27
CA LYS A 1 -7.17 -25.65 -16.54
C LYS A 1 -6.51 -26.20 -15.29
N THR A 2 -5.20 -26.06 -15.15
CA THR A 2 -4.45 -26.48 -13.95
C THR A 2 -4.74 -25.50 -12.81
N CYS A 3 -5.19 -26.00 -11.67
CA CYS A 3 -5.44 -25.20 -10.47
C CYS A 3 -4.11 -25.01 -9.74
N MET A 4 -3.46 -23.86 -9.93
CA MET A 4 -2.33 -23.46 -9.10
C MET A 4 -2.88 -22.71 -7.87
N GLU A 5 -2.55 -23.20 -6.68
CA GLU A 5 -2.90 -22.54 -5.43
C GLU A 5 -2.25 -21.15 -5.38
N GLY A 6 -3.00 -20.13 -4.97
CA GLY A 6 -2.50 -18.75 -4.92
C GLY A 6 -2.27 -18.07 -6.28
N PHE A 7 -2.80 -18.61 -7.40
CA PHE A 7 -2.58 -18.03 -8.73
C PHE A 7 -2.90 -16.54 -8.83
N VAL A 8 -4.00 -16.08 -8.21
CA VAL A 8 -4.42 -14.67 -8.26
C VAL A 8 -3.39 -13.77 -7.60
N GLU A 9 -2.88 -14.18 -6.43
CA GLU A 9 -1.85 -13.45 -5.70
C GLU A 9 -0.52 -13.44 -6.47
N LEU A 10 -0.09 -14.59 -7.00
CA LEU A 10 1.12 -14.69 -7.82
C LEU A 10 1.04 -13.81 -9.05
N ARG A 11 -0.12 -13.77 -9.72
CA ARG A 11 -0.37 -12.90 -10.87
C ARG A 11 -0.27 -11.43 -10.48
N GLN A 12 -0.93 -11.01 -9.40
CA GLN A 12 -0.87 -9.62 -8.94
C GLN A 12 0.56 -9.23 -8.56
N ARG A 13 1.28 -10.07 -7.81
CA ARG A 13 2.67 -9.83 -7.44
C ARG A 13 3.58 -9.74 -8.65
N ALA A 14 3.37 -10.58 -9.67
CA ALA A 14 4.11 -10.48 -10.92
C ALA A 14 3.81 -9.16 -11.66
N GLN A 15 2.55 -8.74 -11.71
CA GLN A 15 2.16 -7.45 -12.32
C GLN A 15 2.76 -6.26 -11.57
N VAL A 16 2.72 -6.28 -10.24
CA VAL A 16 3.34 -5.26 -9.39
C VAL A 16 4.85 -5.23 -9.61
N ALA A 17 5.53 -6.39 -9.63
CA ALA A 17 6.97 -6.46 -9.88
C ALA A 17 7.38 -5.92 -11.25
N VAL A 18 6.58 -6.18 -12.30
CA VAL A 18 6.82 -5.61 -13.64
C VAL A 18 6.65 -4.09 -13.60
N LEU A 19 5.60 -3.58 -12.95
CA LEU A 19 5.34 -2.15 -12.84
C LEU A 19 6.36 -1.41 -11.97
N THR A 20 6.91 -2.03 -10.92
CA THR A 20 7.97 -1.40 -10.11
C THR A 20 9.33 -1.44 -10.81
N THR A 21 9.56 -2.39 -11.72
CA THR A 21 10.79 -2.49 -12.51
C THR A 21 10.84 -1.45 -13.65
N ASP A 22 9.70 -1.23 -14.33
CA ASP A 22 9.61 -0.28 -15.45
C ASP A 22 8.34 0.60 -15.35
N PRO A 23 8.32 1.57 -14.41
CA PRO A 23 7.11 2.25 -13.99
C PRO A 23 6.43 3.09 -15.07
N ILE A 24 7.21 3.76 -15.93
CA ILE A 24 6.66 4.71 -16.90
C ILE A 24 5.85 4.00 -18.01
N PRO A 25 6.43 3.08 -18.81
CA PRO A 25 5.70 2.45 -19.91
C PRO A 25 4.60 1.52 -19.40
N VAL A 26 4.81 0.83 -18.28
CA VAL A 26 3.81 -0.09 -17.73
C VAL A 26 2.62 0.69 -17.15
N ALA A 27 2.85 1.80 -16.41
CA ALA A 27 1.76 2.65 -15.93
C ALA A 27 0.97 3.24 -17.11
N LYS A 28 1.66 3.73 -18.14
CA LYS A 28 1.01 4.25 -19.36
C LYS A 28 0.16 3.20 -20.06
N TYR A 29 0.64 1.97 -20.17
CA TYR A 29 -0.12 0.86 -20.74
C TYR A 29 -1.36 0.54 -19.89
N LEU A 30 -1.19 0.33 -18.58
CA LEU A 30 -2.26 -0.07 -17.67
C LEU A 30 -3.37 0.99 -17.58
N THR A 31 -3.00 2.27 -17.47
CA THR A 31 -3.97 3.38 -17.46
C THR A 31 -4.72 3.49 -18.78
N SER A 32 -4.08 3.22 -19.92
CA SER A 32 -4.76 3.10 -21.20
C SER A 32 -5.71 1.89 -21.26
N GLN A 33 -5.33 0.74 -20.68
CA GLN A 33 -6.20 -0.44 -20.67
C GLN A 33 -7.41 -0.28 -19.76
N PHE A 34 -7.32 0.53 -18.70
CA PHE A 34 -8.47 0.85 -17.85
C PHE A 34 -9.62 1.46 -18.66
N TYR A 35 -9.31 2.36 -19.60
CA TYR A 35 -10.26 3.01 -20.50
C TYR A 35 -10.47 2.27 -21.83
N SER A 36 -10.05 1.01 -21.96
CA SER A 36 -10.23 0.23 -23.19
C SER A 36 -11.58 -0.52 -23.19
N LEU A 37 -12.15 -0.74 -24.37
CA LEU A 37 -13.48 -1.37 -24.57
C LEU A 37 -13.55 -2.80 -24.00
N ASN A 38 -12.53 -3.62 -24.27
CA ASN A 38 -12.62 -5.09 -24.12
C ASN A 38 -12.14 -5.61 -22.75
N TYR A 39 -12.53 -4.94 -21.67
CA TYR A 39 -12.23 -5.37 -20.31
C TYR A 39 -13.50 -5.49 -19.45
N SER A 40 -13.52 -6.46 -18.56
CA SER A 40 -14.52 -6.58 -17.51
C SER A 40 -14.26 -5.59 -16.38
N LEU A 41 -15.29 -5.24 -15.60
CA LEU A 41 -15.15 -4.37 -14.43
C LEU A 41 -14.12 -4.94 -13.44
N ARG A 42 -14.09 -6.27 -13.24
CA ARG A 42 -13.08 -6.92 -12.39
C ARG A 42 -11.65 -6.66 -12.87
N GLN A 43 -11.39 -6.74 -14.18
CA GLN A 43 -10.05 -6.45 -14.70
C GLN A 43 -9.67 -4.98 -14.53
N ARG A 44 -10.64 -4.06 -14.64
CA ARG A 44 -10.40 -2.64 -14.35
C ARG A 44 -10.06 -2.41 -12.88
N MET A 45 -10.72 -3.14 -11.97
CA MET A 45 -10.34 -3.14 -10.55
C MET A 45 -8.93 -3.69 -10.33
N ASP A 46 -8.61 -4.84 -10.95
CA ASP A 46 -7.27 -5.44 -10.86
C ASP A 46 -6.19 -4.45 -11.34
N ILE A 47 -6.46 -3.68 -12.41
CA ILE A 47 -5.56 -2.62 -12.91
C ILE A 47 -5.34 -1.53 -11.86
N LEU A 48 -6.42 -1.01 -11.25
CA LEU A 48 -6.32 0.02 -10.22
C LEU A 48 -5.55 -0.49 -8.98
N ASP A 49 -5.77 -1.74 -8.58
CA ASP A 49 -5.06 -2.37 -7.46
C ASP A 49 -3.57 -2.52 -7.73
N VAL A 50 -3.18 -2.96 -8.94
CA VAL A 50 -1.78 -3.08 -9.34
C VAL A 50 -1.09 -1.72 -9.33
N LEU A 51 -1.75 -0.66 -9.83
CA LEU A 51 -1.21 0.70 -9.83
C LEU A 51 -0.96 1.21 -8.40
N VAL A 52 -1.92 1.02 -7.50
CA VAL A 52 -1.77 1.42 -6.08
C VAL A 52 -0.66 0.64 -5.40
N LEU A 53 -0.65 -0.69 -5.54
CA LEU A 53 0.35 -1.55 -4.90
C LEU A 53 1.77 -1.22 -5.36
N ALA A 54 1.98 -1.00 -6.66
CA ALA A 54 3.29 -0.61 -7.17
C ALA A 54 3.70 0.80 -6.68
N ALA A 55 2.78 1.77 -6.68
CA ALA A 55 3.05 3.09 -6.14
C ALA A 55 3.44 3.03 -4.64
N GLN A 56 2.79 2.16 -3.86
CA GLN A 56 3.14 1.93 -2.46
C GLN A 56 4.53 1.32 -2.29
N GLU A 57 4.91 0.34 -3.13
CA GLU A 57 6.24 -0.26 -3.11
C GLU A 57 7.34 0.75 -3.47
N LEU A 58 7.07 1.65 -4.42
CA LEU A 58 7.99 2.73 -4.82
C LEU A 58 8.06 3.86 -3.78
N SER A 59 6.97 4.11 -3.05
CA SER A 59 6.89 5.19 -2.06
C SER A 59 7.51 4.81 -0.72
N TYR A 60 7.29 3.57 -0.25
CA TYR A 60 7.84 3.06 0.98
C TYR A 60 8.88 1.97 0.68
N PRO A 61 10.17 2.30 0.67
CA PRO A 61 11.21 1.30 0.41
C PRO A 61 11.11 0.20 1.47
N LYS A 62 10.83 -1.02 1.02
CA LYS A 62 10.86 -2.20 1.89
C LYS A 62 12.25 -2.28 2.49
N SER A 63 12.35 -2.30 3.82
CA SER A 63 13.57 -2.74 4.50
C SER A 63 13.77 -4.21 4.13
N HIS A 64 14.42 -4.45 3.00
CA HIS A 64 15.01 -5.73 2.72
C HIS A 64 16.07 -5.91 3.80
N GLY A 65 15.70 -6.62 4.87
CA GLY A 65 16.65 -7.14 5.82
C GLY A 65 17.68 -7.92 5.01
N LYS A 66 18.82 -7.29 4.73
CA LYS A 66 19.99 -7.97 4.20
C LYS A 66 20.27 -9.07 5.21
N ILE A 67 19.94 -10.31 4.87
CA ILE A 67 20.62 -11.47 5.43
C ILE A 67 22.05 -11.36 4.87
N LYS A 68 22.85 -10.50 5.50
CA LYS A 68 24.29 -10.59 5.41
C LYS A 68 24.61 -11.92 6.07
N ASN A 69 24.81 -12.96 5.27
CA ASN A 69 25.62 -14.10 5.67
C ASN A 69 27.06 -13.60 5.89
N SER A 70 27.29 -12.90 7.00
CA SER A 70 28.62 -12.68 7.54
C SER A 70 29.04 -14.02 8.14
N GLY A 71 29.77 -14.80 7.35
CA GLY A 71 30.51 -15.96 7.82
C GLY A 71 31.52 -15.51 8.87
N ALA A 72 31.08 -15.44 10.12
CA ALA A 72 31.96 -15.29 11.26
C ALA A 72 32.66 -16.63 11.46
N LYS A 73 33.88 -16.74 10.93
CA LYS A 73 34.82 -17.80 11.28
C LYS A 73 35.00 -17.78 12.80
N LYS A 74 34.49 -18.79 13.51
CA LYS A 74 34.88 -19.06 14.89
C LYS A 74 36.25 -19.77 14.87
N PRO A 75 37.25 -19.31 15.63
CA PRO A 75 38.46 -20.10 15.86
C PRO A 75 38.15 -21.30 16.79
N CYS A 76 38.98 -22.34 16.59
CA CYS A 76 39.05 -23.69 17.18
C CYS A 76 38.79 -23.79 18.71
N ILE A 77 38.55 -24.95 19.32
CA ILE A 77 39.56 -25.99 19.65
C ILE A 77 38.88 -27.36 19.81
N GLN A 78 39.54 -28.41 19.31
CA GLN A 78 39.23 -29.83 19.54
C GLN A 78 39.58 -30.23 20.98
N LEU A 79 38.70 -30.97 21.68
CA LEU A 79 39.16 -31.85 22.76
C LEU A 79 38.24 -33.07 22.92
N LEU A 80 38.88 -34.24 22.96
CA LEU A 80 38.31 -35.55 23.20
C LEU A 80 37.90 -35.75 24.67
N SER A 81 36.86 -36.58 24.84
CA SER A 81 36.58 -37.58 25.90
C SER A 81 37.14 -37.38 27.32
N GLY A 82 36.28 -37.48 28.34
CA GLY A 82 36.69 -37.91 29.70
C GLY A 82 35.88 -37.37 30.88
N SER A 83 35.02 -38.24 31.43
CA SER A 83 34.57 -38.37 32.84
C SER A 83 34.04 -37.17 33.67
N ASP A 84 32.84 -37.41 34.22
CA ASP A 84 32.20 -36.88 35.44
C ASP A 84 32.94 -35.85 36.30
N SER A 85 32.57 -34.56 36.13
CA SER A 85 32.41 -33.55 37.20
C SER A 85 32.12 -32.15 36.60
N SER A 86 31.03 -31.98 35.83
CA SER A 86 30.89 -30.78 34.98
C SER A 86 29.71 -29.83 35.30
N LYS A 87 28.93 -30.03 36.36
CA LYS A 87 27.78 -29.15 36.64
C LYS A 87 28.09 -27.98 37.59
N ASP A 88 29.15 -28.06 38.39
CA ASP A 88 29.44 -27.03 39.41
C ASP A 88 30.15 -25.79 38.87
N TRP A 89 31.16 -25.96 38.01
CA TRP A 89 31.91 -24.81 37.47
C TRP A 89 31.00 -23.89 36.64
N ARG A 90 30.03 -24.45 35.93
CA ARG A 90 29.07 -23.71 35.10
C ARG A 90 28.20 -22.77 35.93
N ARG A 91 27.72 -23.26 37.07
CA ARG A 91 26.88 -22.51 38.00
C ARG A 91 27.65 -21.38 38.68
N ILE A 92 28.89 -21.66 39.08
CA ILE A 92 29.80 -20.67 39.68
C ILE A 92 30.16 -19.56 38.68
N VAL A 93 30.37 -19.93 37.41
CA VAL A 93 30.62 -18.96 36.34
C VAL A 93 29.37 -18.11 36.06
N ASP A 94 28.18 -18.71 36.00
CA ASP A 94 26.93 -17.98 35.78
C ASP A 94 26.59 -17.01 36.92
N GLU A 95 26.87 -17.38 38.18
CA GLU A 95 26.71 -16.48 39.33
C GLU A 95 27.71 -15.32 39.31
N ARG A 96 28.95 -15.56 38.89
CA ARG A 96 29.94 -14.49 38.69
C ARG A 96 29.55 -13.56 37.55
N ILE A 97 29.00 -14.10 36.45
CA ILE A 97 28.50 -13.28 35.34
C ILE A 97 27.29 -12.44 35.80
N LYS A 98 26.34 -13.03 36.55
CA LYS A 98 25.20 -12.28 37.08
C LYS A 98 25.60 -11.18 38.07
N SER A 99 26.55 -11.46 38.96
CA SER A 99 26.96 -10.50 40.00
C SER A 99 27.86 -9.38 39.49
N LYS A 100 28.52 -9.55 38.34
CA LYS A 100 29.52 -8.59 37.83
C LYS A 100 29.13 -7.84 36.56
N THR A 101 27.98 -8.14 35.96
CA THR A 101 27.56 -7.51 34.71
C THR A 101 26.34 -6.62 34.91
N ARG A 102 26.53 -5.29 34.83
CA ARG A 102 25.43 -4.33 34.78
C ARG A 102 24.71 -4.49 33.43
N ARG A 103 23.49 -5.06 33.45
CA ARG A 103 22.68 -5.23 32.24
C ARG A 103 22.08 -3.88 31.84
N PHE A 104 22.67 -3.24 30.84
CA PHE A 104 21.95 -2.24 30.06
C PHE A 104 20.89 -3.00 29.26
N ALA A 105 19.61 -2.72 29.52
CA ALA A 105 18.56 -3.17 28.64
C ALA A 105 18.82 -2.55 27.28
N THR A 106 19.22 -3.36 26.29
CA THR A 106 19.09 -2.98 24.89
C THR A 106 17.60 -2.84 24.66
N GLY A 107 17.10 -1.59 24.73
CA GLY A 107 15.77 -1.25 24.28
C GLY A 107 15.59 -1.79 22.87
N GLN A 108 14.37 -2.24 22.54
CA GLN A 108 14.02 -2.66 21.19
C GLN A 108 14.66 -1.67 20.20
N SER A 109 15.66 -2.14 19.46
CA SER A 109 16.16 -1.43 18.30
C SER A 109 14.91 -1.24 17.44
N GLN A 110 14.36 -0.03 17.43
CA GLN A 110 13.47 0.41 16.38
C GLN A 110 14.14 -0.05 15.09
N VAL A 111 13.46 -0.91 14.35
CA VAL A 111 13.88 -1.25 13.00
C VAL A 111 13.81 0.09 12.29
N GLU A 112 14.97 0.74 12.16
CA GLU A 112 15.09 2.00 11.44
C GLU A 112 14.55 1.72 10.04
N LEU A 113 13.34 2.23 9.79
CA LEU A 113 12.72 2.18 8.48
C LEU A 113 13.79 2.70 7.52
N ALA A 114 14.17 1.87 6.55
CA ALA A 114 15.19 2.24 5.60
C ALA A 114 14.79 3.61 5.02
N SER A 115 15.55 4.65 5.37
CA SER A 115 15.34 6.02 4.91
C SER A 115 15.81 6.10 3.46
N GLY A 116 15.10 5.41 2.57
CA GLY A 116 15.26 5.56 1.15
C GLY A 116 14.41 6.74 0.65
N PRO A 117 14.86 7.45 -0.38
CA PRO A 117 14.04 8.46 -1.04
C PRO A 117 12.77 7.80 -1.59
N ASN A 118 11.67 8.56 -1.60
CA ASN A 118 10.42 8.13 -2.24
C ASN A 118 10.66 8.03 -3.77
N GLU A 119 10.85 6.81 -4.28
CA GLU A 119 11.12 6.55 -5.70
C GLU A 119 9.88 6.81 -6.57
N PHE A 120 8.69 6.84 -5.97
CA PHE A 120 7.46 7.19 -6.66
C PHE A 120 7.44 8.66 -7.10
N ASN A 121 8.18 9.56 -6.43
CA ASN A 121 8.13 11.00 -6.70
C ASN A 121 8.41 11.35 -8.17
N SER A 122 9.38 10.69 -8.82
CA SER A 122 9.75 10.97 -10.21
C SER A 122 8.74 10.45 -11.23
N VAL A 123 7.89 9.49 -10.83
CA VAL A 123 6.96 8.79 -11.74
C VAL A 123 5.49 9.05 -11.43
N ALA A 124 5.16 9.72 -10.33
CA ALA A 124 3.80 9.93 -9.85
C ALA A 124 2.83 10.46 -10.91
N GLY A 125 3.28 11.45 -11.71
CA GLY A 125 2.47 12.03 -12.78
C GLY A 125 2.06 11.02 -13.87
N HIS A 126 2.87 9.99 -14.13
CA HIS A 126 2.57 8.95 -15.13
C HIS A 126 1.49 7.97 -14.66
N PHE A 127 1.29 7.84 -13.35
CA PHE A 127 0.21 7.04 -12.76
C PHE A 127 -1.07 7.87 -12.68
N PHE A 128 -0.93 9.14 -12.27
CA PHE A 128 -2.05 9.99 -11.88
C PHE A 128 -2.77 10.66 -13.07
N PHE A 129 -2.05 11.40 -13.92
CA PHE A 129 -2.68 12.24 -14.94
C PHE A 129 -3.45 11.45 -16.02
N PRO A 130 -2.96 10.31 -16.52
CA PRO A 130 -3.72 9.51 -17.47
C PRO A 130 -5.05 8.98 -16.89
N LEU A 131 -5.10 8.71 -15.59
CA LEU A 131 -6.30 8.25 -14.91
C LEU A 131 -7.33 9.37 -14.76
N ILE A 132 -6.92 10.58 -14.39
CA ILE A 132 -7.87 11.65 -14.08
C ILE A 132 -8.45 12.34 -15.33
N GLN A 133 -7.78 12.28 -16.48
CA GLN A 133 -8.15 13.07 -17.67
C GLN A 133 -9.21 12.44 -18.59
N GLN A 134 -9.57 11.16 -18.41
CA GLN A 134 -10.42 10.42 -19.37
C GLN A 134 -11.71 9.87 -18.76
N PHE A 135 -12.05 10.31 -17.54
CA PHE A 135 -13.18 9.76 -16.77
C PHE A 135 -14.55 10.10 -17.38
N ASP A 136 -14.64 11.17 -18.16
CA ASP A 136 -15.86 11.73 -18.75
C ASP A 136 -16.19 11.15 -20.13
N ARG A 137 -15.39 10.18 -20.61
CA ARG A 137 -15.56 9.57 -21.94
C ARG A 137 -16.30 8.23 -21.82
N PRO A 138 -17.62 8.19 -22.07
CA PRO A 138 -18.35 6.95 -22.04
C PRO A 138 -17.93 6.05 -23.21
N LEU A 139 -17.79 4.77 -22.94
CA LEU A 139 -17.74 3.71 -23.95
C LEU A 139 -19.10 3.02 -24.00
N THR A 140 -19.41 2.39 -25.11
CA THR A 140 -20.71 1.69 -25.33
C THR A 140 -21.07 0.70 -24.21
N THR A 141 -20.06 0.10 -23.57
CA THR A 141 -20.23 -0.90 -22.51
C THR A 141 -19.56 -0.51 -21.19
N PHE A 142 -19.12 0.74 -21.04
CA PHE A 142 -18.44 1.21 -19.85
C PHE A 142 -18.72 2.70 -19.64
N ASP A 143 -19.55 3.00 -18.64
CA ASP A 143 -20.02 4.34 -18.32
C ASP A 143 -19.77 4.66 -16.84
N LEU A 144 -18.63 5.30 -16.58
CA LEU A 144 -18.19 5.67 -15.24
C LEU A 144 -19.14 6.64 -14.53
N LEU A 145 -19.78 7.55 -15.28
CA LEU A 145 -20.66 8.58 -14.71
C LEU A 145 -22.11 8.10 -14.56
N GLY A 146 -22.46 6.95 -15.13
CA GLY A 146 -23.76 6.33 -15.02
C GLY A 146 -23.72 5.01 -14.23
N GLU A 147 -23.92 3.90 -14.92
CA GLU A 147 -24.14 2.59 -14.31
C GLU A 147 -22.89 2.02 -13.62
N ASP A 148 -21.69 2.37 -14.08
CA ASP A 148 -20.42 1.86 -13.54
C ASP A 148 -19.82 2.73 -12.43
N HIS A 149 -20.65 3.47 -11.69
CA HIS A 149 -20.22 4.38 -10.61
C HIS A 149 -19.44 3.69 -9.48
N PHE A 150 -19.58 2.38 -9.29
CA PHE A 150 -18.72 1.63 -8.37
C PHE A 150 -17.25 1.65 -8.82
N VAL A 151 -17.00 1.55 -10.13
CA VAL A 151 -15.66 1.68 -10.72
C VAL A 151 -15.17 3.11 -10.63
N LEU A 152 -16.05 4.09 -10.79
CA LEU A 152 -15.73 5.50 -10.53
C LEU A 152 -15.28 5.72 -9.08
N GLY A 153 -16.03 5.22 -8.09
CA GLY A 153 -15.65 5.32 -6.68
C GLY A 153 -14.27 4.71 -6.41
N ARG A 154 -13.98 3.55 -7.03
CA ARG A 154 -12.66 2.91 -6.94
C ARG A 154 -11.55 3.75 -7.59
N LEU A 155 -11.82 4.35 -8.74
CA LEU A 155 -10.91 5.29 -9.42
C LEU A 155 -10.61 6.52 -8.54
N VAL A 156 -11.64 7.13 -7.97
CA VAL A 156 -11.53 8.31 -7.09
C VAL A 156 -10.66 7.98 -5.87
N HIS A 157 -10.92 6.87 -5.20
CA HIS A 157 -10.08 6.40 -4.09
C HIS A 157 -8.64 6.13 -4.51
N THR A 158 -8.43 5.53 -5.69
CA THR A 158 -7.08 5.31 -6.23
C THR A 158 -6.35 6.64 -6.46
N LEU A 159 -7.01 7.65 -7.03
CA LEU A 159 -6.43 8.98 -7.22
C LEU A 159 -6.03 9.63 -5.88
N ALA A 160 -6.88 9.52 -4.86
CA ALA A 160 -6.56 9.99 -3.50
C ALA A 160 -5.31 9.30 -2.93
N VAL A 161 -5.20 7.98 -3.10
CA VAL A 161 -4.02 7.23 -2.63
C VAL A 161 -2.77 7.62 -3.41
N LEU A 162 -2.84 7.76 -4.74
CA LEU A 162 -1.69 8.20 -5.55
C LEU A 162 -1.24 9.62 -5.18
N MET A 163 -2.17 10.53 -4.90
CA MET A 163 -1.86 11.86 -4.39
C MET A 163 -1.14 11.79 -3.04
N TYR A 164 -1.64 10.93 -2.13
CA TYR A 164 -1.02 10.71 -0.82
C TYR A 164 0.38 10.09 -0.90
N LEU A 165 0.62 9.17 -1.82
CA LEU A 165 1.95 8.56 -2.01
C LEU A 165 2.94 9.50 -2.69
N ALA A 166 2.44 10.55 -3.33
CA ALA A 166 3.22 11.59 -4.01
C ALA A 166 3.65 12.75 -3.08
N VAL A 167 3.55 12.59 -1.75
CA VAL A 167 4.01 13.61 -0.78
C VAL A 167 5.46 14.03 -1.11
N ASN A 168 5.68 15.35 -1.19
CA ASN A 168 6.95 16.00 -1.54
C ASN A 168 7.41 15.85 -3.00
N THR A 169 6.58 15.38 -3.94
CA THR A 169 6.93 15.47 -5.37
C THR A 169 6.77 16.90 -5.91
N MET A 170 7.58 17.30 -6.88
CA MET A 170 7.44 18.57 -7.58
C MET A 170 6.10 18.69 -8.34
N ALA A 171 5.51 17.56 -8.74
CA ALA A 171 4.20 17.51 -9.38
C ALA A 171 3.02 17.63 -8.39
N ALA A 172 3.25 17.66 -7.07
CA ALA A 172 2.19 17.55 -6.06
C ALA A 172 1.17 18.68 -6.16
N ALA A 173 1.61 19.92 -6.40
CA ALA A 173 0.71 21.06 -6.55
C ALA A 173 -0.19 20.91 -7.78
N ALA A 174 0.38 20.55 -8.94
CA ALA A 174 -0.38 20.31 -10.17
C ALA A 174 -1.34 19.11 -10.04
N MET A 175 -0.91 18.03 -9.39
CA MET A 175 -1.75 16.87 -9.09
C MET A 175 -2.91 17.26 -8.16
N GLY A 176 -2.63 18.03 -7.11
CA GLY A 176 -3.63 18.51 -6.16
C GLY A 176 -4.69 19.38 -6.84
N LYS A 177 -4.27 20.35 -7.66
CA LYS A 177 -5.18 21.23 -8.41
C LYS A 177 -6.09 20.43 -9.34
N ALA A 178 -5.52 19.55 -10.16
CA ALA A 178 -6.29 18.67 -11.04
C ALA A 178 -7.27 17.77 -10.25
N LEU A 179 -6.88 17.32 -9.06
CA LEU A 179 -7.75 16.51 -8.19
C LEU A 179 -8.94 17.31 -7.64
N LEU A 180 -8.73 18.57 -7.27
CA LEU A 180 -9.79 19.46 -6.81
C LEU A 180 -10.77 19.82 -7.93
N GLU A 181 -10.27 20.08 -9.15
CA GLU A 181 -11.12 20.30 -10.34
C GLU A 181 -11.98 19.07 -10.67
N PHE A 182 -11.35 17.88 -10.65
CA PHE A 182 -12.05 16.60 -10.83
C PHE A 182 -13.11 16.37 -9.74
N LEU A 183 -12.78 16.67 -8.48
CA LEU A 183 -13.74 16.58 -7.38
C LEU A 183 -14.92 17.51 -7.60
N TRP A 184 -14.66 18.75 -8.04
CA TRP A 184 -15.70 19.74 -8.25
C TRP A 184 -16.74 19.27 -9.27
N ALA A 185 -16.30 18.56 -10.32
CA ALA A 185 -17.17 17.94 -11.31
C ALA A 185 -18.09 16.85 -10.73
N LEU A 186 -17.67 16.16 -9.66
CA LEU A 186 -18.36 15.01 -9.07
C LEU A 186 -19.06 15.30 -7.73
N ARG A 187 -18.96 16.53 -7.19
CA ARG A 187 -19.38 16.85 -5.81
C ARG A 187 -20.81 16.46 -5.44
N PHE A 188 -21.73 16.47 -6.40
CA PHE A 188 -23.15 16.14 -6.19
C PHE A 188 -23.52 14.71 -6.60
N HIS A 189 -22.54 13.80 -6.68
CA HIS A 189 -22.82 12.41 -6.98
C HIS A 189 -23.73 11.77 -5.92
N THR A 190 -24.72 10.99 -6.37
CA THR A 190 -25.75 10.40 -5.51
C THR A 190 -25.25 9.20 -4.71
N ASP A 191 -24.29 8.45 -5.27
CA ASP A 191 -23.65 7.31 -4.62
C ASP A 191 -22.76 7.72 -3.43
N SER A 192 -22.91 7.04 -2.29
CA SER A 192 -22.18 7.34 -1.06
C SER A 192 -20.71 6.93 -1.11
N TYR A 193 -20.39 5.87 -1.86
CA TYR A 193 -19.02 5.38 -2.01
C TYR A 193 -18.18 6.36 -2.84
N VAL A 194 -18.74 6.93 -3.92
CA VAL A 194 -18.11 8.03 -4.67
C VAL A 194 -17.87 9.24 -3.77
N ARG A 195 -18.88 9.69 -3.00
CA ARG A 195 -18.71 10.83 -2.07
C ARG A 195 -17.63 10.60 -1.02
N GLN A 196 -17.52 9.38 -0.47
CA GLN A 196 -16.44 9.01 0.45
C GLN A 196 -15.06 9.09 -0.24
N GLY A 197 -14.98 8.70 -1.51
CA GLY A 197 -13.79 8.90 -2.34
C GLY A 197 -13.40 10.37 -2.45
N LEU A 198 -14.35 11.25 -2.73
CA LEU A 198 -14.10 12.70 -2.85
C LEU A 198 -13.54 13.30 -1.54
N LEU A 199 -14.09 12.90 -0.39
CA LEU A 199 -13.54 13.31 0.91
C LEU A 199 -12.11 12.81 1.13
N SER A 200 -11.81 11.59 0.65
CA SER A 200 -10.45 11.05 0.69
C SER A 200 -9.50 11.86 -0.20
N CYS A 201 -9.96 12.35 -1.36
CA CYS A 201 -9.20 13.26 -2.21
C CYS A 201 -8.84 14.55 -1.48
N ILE A 202 -9.81 15.22 -0.84
CA ILE A 202 -9.57 16.45 -0.07
C ILE A 202 -8.51 16.20 1.01
N SER A 203 -8.68 15.14 1.80
CA SER A 203 -7.71 14.78 2.83
C SER A 203 -6.32 14.51 2.24
N SER A 204 -6.24 13.81 1.11
CA SER A 204 -4.95 13.49 0.48
C SER A 204 -4.22 14.74 -0.03
N VAL A 205 -4.95 15.72 -0.58
CA VAL A 205 -4.37 17.00 -1.03
C VAL A 205 -3.81 17.77 0.16
N LEU A 206 -4.60 17.92 1.23
CA LEU A 206 -4.21 18.64 2.45
C LEU A 206 -3.00 18.01 3.16
N LEU A 207 -2.83 16.69 3.07
CA LEU A 207 -1.71 15.98 3.70
C LEU A 207 -0.43 15.94 2.85
N SER A 208 -0.54 16.18 1.53
CA SER A 208 0.55 15.87 0.58
C SER A 208 1.11 17.09 -0.13
N VAL A 209 0.33 18.16 -0.26
CA VAL A 209 0.78 19.42 -0.83
C VAL A 209 1.23 20.35 0.32
N PRO A 210 2.42 20.99 0.22
CA PRO A 210 2.85 21.98 1.19
C PRO A 210 1.86 23.14 1.32
N THR A 211 1.68 23.65 2.55
CA THR A 211 0.74 24.73 2.85
C THR A 211 0.99 25.99 2.03
N GLU A 212 2.25 26.30 1.72
CA GLU A 212 2.62 27.45 0.90
C GLU A 212 2.01 27.33 -0.51
N ARG A 213 2.11 26.14 -1.11
CA ARG A 213 1.53 25.84 -2.42
C ARG A 213 0.01 25.76 -2.39
N LEU A 214 -0.57 25.30 -1.29
CA LEU A 214 -2.02 25.30 -1.11
C LEU A 214 -2.59 26.72 -1.12
N LEU A 215 -1.93 27.65 -0.43
CA LEU A 215 -2.38 29.04 -0.33
C LEU A 215 -2.08 29.85 -1.60
N GLU A 216 -0.97 29.58 -2.28
CA GLU A 216 -0.61 30.29 -3.51
C GLU A 216 -1.41 29.81 -4.72
N ASP A 217 -1.51 28.50 -4.94
CA ASP A 217 -1.95 27.94 -6.23
C ASP A 217 -3.41 27.42 -6.22
N MET A 218 -4.03 27.20 -5.04
CA MET A 218 -5.29 26.46 -4.90
C MET A 218 -6.31 27.07 -3.90
N THR A 219 -6.15 28.35 -3.53
CA THR A 219 -7.02 28.97 -2.50
C THR A 219 -8.49 29.03 -2.93
N GLU A 220 -8.77 29.35 -4.19
CA GLU A 220 -10.15 29.47 -4.69
C GLU A 220 -10.87 28.12 -4.61
N GLU A 221 -10.23 27.06 -5.11
CA GLU A 221 -10.73 25.69 -5.10
C GLU A 221 -10.95 25.19 -3.67
N LEU A 222 -10.05 25.53 -2.73
CA LEU A 222 -10.20 25.16 -1.32
C LEU A 222 -11.36 25.89 -0.63
N LEU A 223 -11.60 27.17 -0.96
CA LEU A 223 -12.74 27.92 -0.43
C LEU A 223 -14.07 27.38 -0.96
N GLU A 224 -14.11 26.99 -2.24
CA GLU A 224 -15.25 26.31 -2.85
C GLU A 224 -15.54 24.97 -2.16
N VAL A 225 -14.52 24.16 -1.94
CA VAL A 225 -14.63 22.90 -1.18
C VAL A 225 -15.09 23.15 0.26
N GLN A 226 -14.55 24.16 0.94
CA GLN A 226 -14.96 24.52 2.30
C GLN A 226 -16.44 24.92 2.35
N SER A 227 -16.90 25.73 1.40
CA SER A 227 -18.29 26.14 1.27
C SER A 227 -19.21 24.93 1.04
N TRP A 228 -18.83 24.03 0.14
CA TRP A 228 -19.57 22.79 -0.12
C TRP A 228 -19.67 21.91 1.13
N LEU A 229 -18.55 21.69 1.82
CA LEU A 229 -18.51 20.95 3.07
C LEU A 229 -19.37 21.61 4.16
N GLY A 230 -19.41 22.94 4.24
CA GLY A 230 -20.24 23.68 5.20
C GLY A 230 -21.75 23.59 4.90
N GLY A 231 -22.12 23.51 3.63
CA GLY A 231 -23.51 23.42 3.17
C GLY A 231 -24.14 22.03 3.35
N GLU A 232 -23.38 20.96 3.15
CA GLU A 232 -23.90 19.58 3.26
C GLU A 232 -23.80 18.99 4.69
N MET A 233 -23.02 19.58 5.62
CA MET A 233 -22.45 18.82 6.73
C MET A 233 -22.69 19.36 8.16
N TRP A 234 -23.87 19.90 8.48
CA TRP A 234 -24.27 20.12 9.91
C TRP A 234 -24.71 18.83 10.64
N GLY A 235 -24.05 17.70 10.38
CA GLY A 235 -24.38 16.43 11.05
C GLY A 235 -23.24 15.42 11.26
N CYS A 236 -22.05 15.63 10.69
CA CYS A 236 -21.13 14.50 10.46
C CYS A 236 -19.62 14.83 10.56
N GLN A 237 -19.25 16.03 11.03
CA GLN A 237 -17.88 16.58 10.98
C GLN A 237 -16.76 15.69 11.58
N LEU A 238 -17.05 15.00 12.68
CA LEU A 238 -16.03 14.22 13.43
C LEU A 238 -15.92 12.77 12.97
N VAL A 239 -17.00 12.18 12.49
CA VAL A 239 -16.99 10.79 12.03
C VAL A 239 -16.34 10.70 10.65
N PHE A 240 -16.59 11.67 9.76
CA PHE A 240 -16.08 11.61 8.39
C PHE A 240 -14.60 11.96 8.25
N PHE A 241 -14.04 12.85 9.07
CA PHE A 241 -12.59 13.10 9.07
C PHE A 241 -11.82 11.89 9.63
N GLN A 242 -12.31 11.30 10.73
CA GLN A 242 -11.79 10.05 11.28
C GLN A 242 -11.95 8.89 10.29
N VAL A 243 -13.08 8.80 9.60
CA VAL A 243 -13.35 7.80 8.56
C VAL A 243 -12.53 8.05 7.29
N ALA A 244 -12.23 9.27 6.87
CA ALA A 244 -11.39 9.54 5.71
C ALA A 244 -9.94 9.11 5.96
N ILE A 245 -9.40 9.43 7.14
CA ILE A 245 -8.10 8.94 7.60
C ILE A 245 -8.15 7.41 7.77
N GLN A 246 -9.15 6.87 8.46
CA GLN A 246 -9.37 5.42 8.57
C GLN A 246 -9.62 4.75 7.22
N SER A 247 -10.11 5.45 6.19
CA SER A 247 -10.36 4.91 4.85
C SER A 247 -9.09 4.89 4.03
N LEU A 248 -8.20 5.88 4.17
CA LEU A 248 -6.84 5.79 3.62
C LEU A 248 -6.09 4.62 4.27
N PHE A 249 -6.20 4.45 5.59
CA PHE A 249 -5.63 3.31 6.31
C PHE A 249 -6.36 1.99 6.00
N SER A 250 -7.67 1.98 5.81
CA SER A 250 -8.49 0.79 5.56
C SER A 250 -8.41 0.35 4.11
N VAL A 251 -8.29 1.24 3.13
CA VAL A 251 -7.96 0.86 1.74
C VAL A 251 -6.54 0.28 1.69
N SER A 252 -5.58 0.91 2.35
CA SER A 252 -4.22 0.34 2.52
C SER A 252 -4.23 -1.00 3.27
N SER A 253 -5.08 -1.14 4.29
CA SER A 253 -5.21 -2.36 5.11
C SER A 253 -6.05 -3.43 4.46
N VAL A 254 -7.08 -3.12 3.68
CA VAL A 254 -7.94 -4.06 2.93
C VAL A 254 -7.16 -4.61 1.75
N VAL A 255 -6.34 -3.78 1.09
CA VAL A 255 -5.35 -4.24 0.10
C VAL A 255 -4.29 -5.13 0.77
N ARG A 256 -3.78 -4.77 1.96
CA ARG A 256 -2.88 -5.65 2.74
C ARG A 256 -3.55 -6.93 3.26
N VAL A 257 -4.82 -6.87 3.69
CA VAL A 257 -5.56 -8.00 4.27
C VAL A 257 -6.05 -8.93 3.17
N THR A 258 -6.36 -8.46 1.96
CA THR A 258 -6.57 -9.35 0.80
C THR A 258 -5.26 -10.05 0.41
N VAL A 259 -4.11 -9.39 0.53
CA VAL A 259 -2.80 -10.03 0.35
C VAL A 259 -2.47 -11.04 1.47
N ILE A 260 -2.76 -10.73 2.74
CA ILE A 260 -2.45 -11.61 3.89
C ILE A 260 -3.47 -12.75 4.04
N SER A 261 -4.76 -12.52 3.80
CA SER A 261 -5.80 -13.56 3.83
C SER A 261 -5.57 -14.61 2.73
N SER A 262 -5.00 -14.19 1.59
CA SER A 262 -4.52 -15.10 0.54
C SER A 262 -3.29 -15.92 0.99
N GLY A 263 -2.44 -15.39 1.88
CA GLY A 263 -1.27 -16.08 2.44
C GLY A 263 -1.54 -16.97 3.67
N VAL A 264 -2.55 -16.67 4.49
CA VAL A 264 -2.84 -17.43 5.73
C VAL A 264 -3.68 -18.67 5.47
N HIS A 265 -4.53 -18.67 4.43
CA HIS A 265 -5.26 -19.88 4.04
C HIS A 265 -4.35 -21.02 3.52
N GLN A 266 -3.09 -20.73 3.19
CA GLN A 266 -2.10 -21.72 2.72
C GLN A 266 -1.30 -22.39 3.86
N GLN A 267 -1.49 -21.99 5.13
CA GLN A 267 -0.73 -22.54 6.28
C GLN A 267 -1.53 -23.46 7.21
N PHE A 268 -2.86 -23.56 7.09
CA PHE A 268 -3.69 -24.43 7.96
C PHE A 268 -4.16 -25.74 7.31
N GLY A 269 -3.68 -26.08 6.11
CA GLY A 269 -4.09 -27.28 5.36
C GLY A 269 -3.14 -28.50 5.42
N ARG A 270 -2.06 -28.48 6.21
CA ARG A 270 -1.12 -29.62 6.29
C ARG A 270 -0.97 -30.11 7.72
N ASN A 271 -1.86 -31.01 8.14
CA ASN A 271 -1.53 -32.13 9.03
C ASN A 271 -2.76 -33.02 9.22
N SER A 272 -2.93 -33.97 8.32
CA SER A 272 -3.57 -35.27 8.61
C SER A 272 -3.53 -36.15 7.35
N SER A 273 -2.49 -36.98 7.26
CA SER A 273 -2.51 -38.18 6.43
C SER A 273 -2.18 -39.36 7.34
N PRO A 274 -3.02 -40.41 7.41
CA PRO A 274 -2.62 -41.67 8.02
C PRO A 274 -1.71 -42.45 7.04
N PRO A 275 -0.84 -43.35 7.54
CA PRO A 275 0.21 -43.96 6.73
C PRO A 275 -0.33 -45.07 5.82
N CYS A 276 0.20 -45.12 4.60
CA CYS A 276 0.05 -46.24 3.68
C CYS A 276 0.65 -47.51 4.29
N CYS A 277 -0.09 -48.61 4.19
CA CYS A 277 0.40 -49.96 4.42
C CYS A 277 1.24 -50.42 3.21
N THR A 278 2.43 -50.96 3.48
CA THR A 278 3.18 -51.84 2.58
C THR A 278 3.63 -53.06 3.37
N ASP A 279 3.40 -54.21 2.73
CA ASP A 279 4.08 -55.51 2.84
C ASP A 279 3.81 -56.44 4.03
N CYS A 280 2.96 -57.45 3.78
CA CYS A 280 3.25 -58.89 3.84
C CYS A 280 2.23 -59.66 2.98
#